data_AF-A0A2V9QU71-F1
#
_entry.id   AF-A0A2V9QU71-F1
#
_cell.length_a   1.000
_cell.length_b   1.000
_cell.length_c   1.000
_cell.angle_alpha   90.00
_cell.angle_beta   90.00
_cell.angle_gamma   90.00
#
_symmetry.space_group_name_H-M   'P 1'
#
loop_
_entity.id
_entity.type
_entity.pdbx_description
1 polymer ?
#
loop_
_entity_poly.entity_id
_entity_poly.type
_entity_poly.pdbx_seq_one_letter_code
_entity_poly.pdbx_strand_id
1 'polypeptide(L)'
;MQTLNVGAGRTDEEYKETEEKRRADLRADSQSDANFFFWAAGLAVLGTGLLPIRLNIFVSIGAIDLLSFYGRSLGPVYSALLQLASLMWVLILVALGFIGRSGYRWAFLAGMVLYGADMIALLVTFSIWAFAVHAVFIFKWFQGYKLLKDLREAQMQAF
;
A
#
# COMPACT_ATOMS: atom_id res chain seq x y z
N MET A 1 -27.98 -40.15 9.70
CA MET A 1 -28.78 -39.09 10.35
C MET A 1 -28.49 -37.80 9.62
N GLN A 2 -29.43 -37.33 8.81
CA GLN A 2 -29.37 -36.02 8.15
C GLN A 2 -29.80 -34.97 9.18
N THR A 3 -28.87 -34.13 9.63
CA THR A 3 -29.21 -32.96 10.44
C THR A 3 -29.73 -31.87 9.49
N LEU A 4 -31.03 -31.91 9.22
CA LEU A 4 -31.78 -30.79 8.66
C LEU A 4 -31.88 -29.71 9.75
N ASN A 5 -30.88 -28.83 9.82
CA ASN A 5 -30.97 -27.60 10.59
C ASN A 5 -31.69 -26.55 9.73
N VAL A 6 -32.99 -26.48 9.93
CA VAL A 6 -33.95 -25.58 9.29
C VAL A 6 -33.80 -24.16 9.85
N GLY A 7 -33.07 -23.29 9.15
CA GLY A 7 -32.93 -21.87 9.48
C GLY A 7 -32.83 -20.91 8.28
N ALA A 8 -32.43 -21.39 7.10
CA ALA A 8 -32.55 -20.68 5.83
C ALA A 8 -32.59 -21.73 4.72
N GLY A 9 -33.53 -21.63 3.78
CA GLY A 9 -33.71 -22.62 2.71
C GLY A 9 -32.62 -22.59 1.63
N ARG A 10 -31.35 -22.75 2.02
CA ARG A 10 -30.20 -22.91 1.13
C ARG A 10 -29.69 -24.33 1.18
N THR A 11 -29.33 -24.89 0.03
CA THR A 11 -28.67 -26.21 -0.05
C THR A 11 -27.22 -26.12 0.40
N ASP A 12 -26.61 -27.23 0.83
CA ASP A 12 -25.19 -27.27 1.21
C ASP A 12 -24.26 -26.80 0.07
N GLU A 13 -24.67 -27.02 -1.18
CA GLU A 13 -24.00 -26.50 -2.37
C GLU A 13 -24.07 -24.96 -2.43
N GLU A 14 -25.23 -24.38 -2.17
CA GLU A 14 -25.40 -22.92 -2.18
C GLU A 14 -24.61 -22.23 -1.06
N TYR A 15 -24.47 -22.89 0.09
CA TYR A 15 -23.56 -22.43 1.16
C TYR A 15 -22.11 -22.44 0.72
N LYS A 16 -21.64 -23.53 0.10
CA LYS A 16 -20.26 -23.63 -0.40
C LYS A 16 -19.96 -22.61 -1.48
N GLU A 17 -20.87 -22.42 -2.43
CA GLU A 17 -20.71 -21.40 -3.48
C GLU A 17 -20.64 -19.98 -2.91
N THR A 18 -21.45 -19.69 -1.88
CA THR A 18 -21.44 -18.38 -1.21
C THR A 18 -20.13 -18.14 -0.47
N GLU A 19 -19.61 -19.16 0.22
CA GLU A 19 -18.32 -19.12 0.92
C GLU A 19 -17.15 -18.92 -0.05
N GLU A 20 -17.15 -19.63 -1.19
CA GLU A 20 -16.13 -19.49 -2.23
C GLU A 20 -16.16 -18.12 -2.90
N LYS A 21 -17.34 -17.62 -3.25
CA LYS A 21 -17.51 -16.24 -3.76
C LYS A 21 -16.99 -15.22 -2.77
N ARG A 22 -17.37 -15.32 -1.50
CA ARG A 22 -16.88 -14.42 -0.44
C ARG A 22 -15.35 -14.44 -0.34
N ARG A 23 -14.71 -15.59 -0.46
CA ARG A 23 -13.24 -15.70 -0.44
C ARG A 23 -12.60 -15.08 -1.68
N ALA A 24 -13.21 -15.25 -2.85
CA ALA A 24 -12.77 -14.63 -4.09
C ALA A 24 -12.86 -13.10 -4.00
N ASP A 25 -13.96 -12.57 -3.47
CA ASP A 25 -14.19 -11.14 -3.28
C ASP A 25 -13.16 -10.54 -2.32
N LEU A 26 -12.95 -11.15 -1.14
CA LEU A 26 -11.92 -10.71 -0.18
C LEU A 26 -10.51 -10.66 -0.79
N ARG A 27 -10.19 -11.63 -1.65
CA ARG A 27 -8.90 -11.67 -2.34
C ARG A 27 -8.81 -10.59 -3.41
N ALA A 28 -9.87 -10.39 -4.20
CA ALA A 28 -9.92 -9.35 -5.23
C ALA A 28 -9.80 -7.95 -4.62
N ASP A 29 -10.51 -7.69 -3.53
CA ASP A 29 -10.45 -6.42 -2.80
C ASP A 29 -9.04 -6.17 -2.23
N SER A 30 -8.42 -7.20 -1.64
CA SER A 30 -7.04 -7.09 -1.18
C SER A 30 -6.04 -6.78 -2.31
N GLN A 31 -6.23 -7.38 -3.49
CA GLN A 31 -5.41 -7.08 -4.66
C GLN A 31 -5.65 -5.66 -5.19
N SER A 32 -6.88 -5.15 -5.07
CA SER A 32 -7.23 -3.77 -5.38
C SER A 32 -6.49 -2.80 -4.45
N ASP A 33 -6.47 -3.08 -3.14
CA ASP A 33 -5.72 -2.28 -2.17
C ASP A 33 -4.20 -2.36 -2.40
N ALA A 34 -3.68 -3.50 -2.86
CA ALA A 34 -2.28 -3.60 -3.26
C ALA A 34 -1.94 -2.71 -4.47
N ASN A 35 -2.90 -2.35 -5.33
CA ASN A 35 -2.65 -1.44 -6.45
C ASN A 35 -2.29 -0.02 -5.99
N PHE A 36 -2.67 0.35 -4.76
CA PHE A 36 -2.27 1.63 -4.19
C PHE A 36 -0.75 1.74 -4.00
N PHE A 37 0.01 0.64 -3.91
CA PHE A 37 1.47 0.68 -3.99
C PHE A 37 1.98 1.19 -5.33
N PHE A 38 1.34 0.82 -6.44
CA PHE A 38 1.71 1.32 -7.77
C PHE A 38 1.30 2.77 -7.96
N TRP A 39 0.15 3.19 -7.42
CA TRP A 39 -0.24 4.60 -7.38
C TRP A 39 0.77 5.43 -6.57
N ALA A 40 1.15 4.94 -5.40
CA ALA A 40 2.19 5.54 -4.57
C ALA A 40 3.52 5.66 -5.33
N ALA A 41 3.94 4.62 -6.04
CA ALA A 41 5.15 4.63 -6.87
C ALA A 41 5.05 5.65 -8.02
N GLY A 42 3.92 5.71 -8.73
CA GLY A 42 3.71 6.67 -9.82
C GLY A 42 3.73 8.11 -9.33
N LEU A 43 3.10 8.38 -8.20
CA LEU A 43 3.12 9.70 -7.57
C LEU A 43 4.52 10.05 -7.06
N ALA A 44 5.26 9.09 -6.47
CA ALA A 44 6.65 9.27 -6.04
C ALA A 44 7.58 9.69 -7.20
N VAL A 45 7.38 9.11 -8.40
CA VAL A 45 8.10 9.52 -9.62
C VAL A 45 7.78 10.97 -10.00
N LEU A 46 6.52 11.39 -9.90
CA LEU A 46 6.08 12.77 -10.20
C LEU A 46 6.56 13.79 -9.16
N GLY A 47 6.74 13.37 -7.91
CA GLY A 47 7.18 14.23 -6.80
C GLY A 47 8.69 14.43 -6.71
N THR A 48 9.50 13.45 -7.11
CA THR A 48 10.97 13.50 -6.93
C THR A 48 11.73 14.21 -8.05
N GLY A 49 11.04 14.57 -9.15
CA GLY A 49 11.70 15.15 -10.32
C GLY A 49 12.52 14.13 -11.12
N LEU A 50 12.19 12.83 -10.99
CA LEU A 50 12.58 11.79 -11.97
C LEU A 50 12.02 12.11 -13.37
N LEU A 51 10.92 12.87 -13.42
CA LEU A 51 10.35 13.46 -14.63
C LEU A 51 10.60 14.98 -14.67
N PRO A 52 10.62 15.60 -15.86
CA PRO A 52 10.85 17.05 -16.00
C PRO A 52 9.76 17.92 -15.33
N ILE A 53 8.60 17.34 -15.01
CA ILE A 53 7.51 18.00 -14.30
C ILE A 53 7.64 17.67 -12.80
N ARG A 54 7.72 18.70 -11.95
CA ARG A 54 7.81 18.57 -10.49
C ARG A 54 6.52 18.99 -9.82
N LEU A 55 5.82 18.04 -9.20
CA LEU A 55 4.59 18.27 -8.44
C LEU A 55 4.82 18.21 -6.92
N ASN A 56 5.98 18.68 -6.43
CA ASN A 56 6.38 18.57 -5.01
C ASN A 56 5.36 19.13 -4.00
N ILE A 57 4.45 20.02 -4.42
CA ILE A 57 3.39 20.57 -3.56
C ILE A 57 2.28 19.55 -3.28
N PHE A 58 2.00 18.65 -4.24
CA PHE A 58 0.90 17.68 -4.16
C PHE A 58 1.37 16.28 -3.78
N VAL A 59 2.57 15.89 -4.23
CA VAL A 59 3.18 14.62 -3.89
C VAL A 59 4.65 14.84 -3.59
N SER A 60 5.01 14.48 -2.38
CA SER A 60 6.34 14.59 -1.80
C SER A 60 6.73 13.22 -1.26
N ILE A 61 8.02 12.90 -1.30
CA ILE A 61 8.55 11.78 -0.51
C ILE A 61 9.29 12.47 0.63
N GLY A 62 8.66 12.52 1.81
CA GLY A 62 9.06 13.41 2.90
C GLY A 62 10.54 13.30 3.24
N ALA A 63 11.08 12.08 3.33
CA ALA A 63 12.48 11.83 3.59
C ALA A 63 13.41 12.34 2.48
N ILE A 64 13.04 12.17 1.21
CA ILE A 64 13.85 12.62 0.06
C ILE A 64 13.76 14.14 -0.09
N ASP A 65 12.60 14.75 0.17
CA ASP A 65 12.45 16.19 0.12
C ASP A 65 13.26 16.88 1.22
N LEU A 66 13.28 16.34 2.45
CA LEU A 66 14.18 16.80 3.51
C LEU A 66 15.64 16.74 3.06
N LEU A 67 16.06 15.60 2.52
CA LEU A 67 17.43 15.39 2.04
C LEU A 67 17.76 16.42 0.95
N SER A 68 16.86 16.61 -0.03
CA SER A 68 16.99 17.62 -1.07
C SER A 68 17.06 19.05 -0.56
N PHE A 69 16.40 19.37 0.56
CA PHE A 69 16.41 20.70 1.14
C PHE A 69 17.75 20.99 1.83
N TYR A 70 18.26 20.04 2.63
CA TYR A 70 19.47 20.25 3.43
C TYR A 70 20.78 20.03 2.67
N GLY A 71 20.83 19.16 1.66
CA GLY A 71 22.09 18.84 0.98
C GLY A 71 22.32 19.51 -0.37
N ARG A 72 21.49 20.50 -0.76
CA ARG A 72 21.68 21.28 -2.01
C ARG A 72 23.09 21.87 -2.17
N SER A 73 23.81 22.11 -1.08
CA SER A 73 25.17 22.67 -1.09
C SER A 73 26.29 21.65 -1.36
N LEU A 74 25.98 20.35 -1.40
CA LEU A 74 26.99 19.27 -1.48
C LEU A 74 27.44 18.92 -2.91
N GLY A 75 27.01 19.69 -3.92
CA GLY A 75 27.48 19.56 -5.30
C GLY A 75 26.86 18.39 -6.10
N PRO A 76 27.37 18.11 -7.31
CA PRO A 76 26.72 17.24 -8.29
C PRO A 76 26.74 15.74 -7.94
N VAL A 77 27.64 15.29 -7.06
CA VAL A 77 27.62 13.90 -6.58
C VAL A 77 26.40 13.65 -5.70
N TYR A 78 25.99 14.66 -4.93
CA TYR A 78 24.84 14.56 -4.04
C TYR A 78 23.51 14.46 -4.80
N SER A 79 23.36 15.19 -5.91
CA SER A 79 22.16 15.10 -6.74
C SER A 79 22.00 13.71 -7.38
N ALA A 80 23.10 13.06 -7.78
CA ALA A 80 23.07 11.69 -8.31
C ALA A 80 22.63 10.69 -7.23
N LEU A 81 23.13 10.83 -5.99
CA LEU A 81 22.72 9.98 -4.86
C LEU A 81 21.24 10.16 -4.50
N LEU A 82 20.71 11.39 -4.56
CA LEU A 82 19.29 11.64 -4.35
C LEU A 82 18.41 10.98 -5.42
N GLN A 83 18.82 11.07 -6.69
CA GLN A 83 18.10 10.41 -7.79
C GLN A 83 18.11 8.89 -7.64
N LEU A 84 19.26 8.31 -7.25
CA LEU A 84 19.36 6.87 -6.98
C LEU A 84 18.46 6.46 -5.81
N ALA A 85 18.46 7.21 -4.71
CA ALA A 85 17.58 6.96 -3.57
C ALA A 85 16.09 7.04 -3.97
N SER A 86 15.74 8.00 -4.83
CA SER A 86 14.38 8.18 -5.35
C SER A 86 13.96 6.99 -6.23
N LEU A 87 14.85 6.54 -7.11
CA LEU A 87 14.63 5.35 -7.93
C LEU A 87 14.46 4.10 -7.07
N MET A 88 15.32 3.92 -6.06
CA MET A 88 15.20 2.80 -5.12
C MET A 88 13.87 2.81 -4.38
N TRP A 89 13.40 3.97 -3.94
CA TRP A 89 12.10 4.10 -3.27
C TRP A 89 10.95 3.63 -4.17
N VAL A 90 10.94 4.08 -5.42
CA VAL A 90 9.95 3.66 -6.42
C VAL A 90 9.98 2.14 -6.63
N LEU A 91 11.18 1.56 -6.76
CA LEU A 91 11.34 0.11 -6.92
C LEU A 91 10.85 -0.68 -5.71
N ILE A 92 11.08 -0.19 -4.50
CA ILE A 92 10.57 -0.79 -3.25
C ILE A 92 9.04 -0.81 -3.28
N LEU A 93 8.40 0.32 -3.64
CA LEU A 93 6.94 0.39 -3.72
C LEU A 93 6.37 -0.56 -4.77
N VAL A 94 6.98 -0.63 -5.95
CA VAL A 94 6.59 -1.57 -7.00
C VAL A 94 6.72 -3.02 -6.52
N ALA A 95 7.84 -3.37 -5.87
CA ALA A 95 8.05 -4.70 -5.31
C ALA A 95 7.01 -5.05 -4.24
N LEU A 96 6.72 -4.13 -3.32
CA LEU A 96 5.67 -4.29 -2.31
C LEU A 96 4.29 -4.46 -2.95
N GLY A 97 3.99 -3.77 -4.05
CA GLY A 97 2.76 -3.95 -4.82
C GLY A 97 2.61 -5.38 -5.36
N PHE A 98 3.66 -5.93 -5.98
CA PHE A 98 3.65 -7.32 -6.47
C PHE A 98 3.51 -8.35 -5.34
N ILE A 99 4.24 -8.15 -4.25
CA ILE A 99 4.18 -9.03 -3.08
C ILE A 99 2.79 -8.94 -2.40
N GLY A 100 2.23 -7.74 -2.28
CA GLY A 100 0.88 -7.51 -1.74
C GLY A 100 -0.20 -8.21 -2.57
N ARG A 101 -0.14 -8.10 -3.91
CA ARG A 101 -1.07 -8.80 -4.82
C ARG A 101 -0.97 -10.33 -4.75
N SER A 102 0.20 -10.83 -4.37
CA SER A 102 0.43 -12.25 -4.14
C SER A 102 -0.18 -12.77 -2.82
N GLY A 103 -0.74 -11.89 -1.99
CA GLY A 103 -1.44 -12.24 -0.75
C GLY A 103 -0.55 -12.21 0.50
N TYR A 104 0.65 -11.65 0.41
CA TYR A 104 1.55 -11.54 1.55
C TYR A 104 1.22 -10.30 2.39
N ARG A 105 0.65 -10.54 3.57
CA ARG A 105 0.25 -9.48 4.53
C ARG A 105 1.38 -8.56 4.97
N TRP A 106 2.60 -9.08 5.06
CA TRP A 106 3.74 -8.32 5.54
C TRP A 106 4.08 -7.16 4.60
N ALA A 107 3.74 -7.24 3.31
CA ALA A 107 3.96 -6.12 2.38
C ALA A 107 3.13 -4.90 2.75
N PHE A 108 1.86 -5.10 3.14
CA PHE A 108 1.01 -4.03 3.66
C PHE A 108 1.57 -3.43 4.94
N LEU A 109 2.06 -4.27 5.86
CA LEU A 109 2.71 -3.80 7.09
C LEU A 109 3.97 -2.99 6.80
N ALA A 110 4.83 -3.48 5.90
CA ALA A 110 6.04 -2.79 5.48
C ALA A 110 5.70 -1.42 4.85
N GLY A 111 4.70 -1.37 3.97
CA GLY A 111 4.19 -0.12 3.41
C GLY A 111 3.72 0.86 4.49
N MET A 112 2.89 0.40 5.43
CA MET A 112 2.41 1.24 6.53
C MET A 112 3.55 1.78 7.40
N VAL A 113 4.57 0.97 7.68
CA VAL A 113 5.75 1.40 8.46
C VAL A 113 6.58 2.43 7.67
N LEU A 114 6.85 2.17 6.40
CA LEU A 114 7.61 3.08 5.53
C LEU A 114 6.92 4.43 5.40
N TYR A 115 5.63 4.45 5.07
CA TYR A 115 4.87 5.68 4.90
C TYR A 115 4.57 6.36 6.24
N GLY A 116 4.39 5.59 7.32
CA GLY A 116 4.25 6.14 8.66
C GLY A 116 5.51 6.88 9.11
N ALA A 117 6.69 6.33 8.81
CA ALA A 117 7.96 7.02 9.03
C ALA A 117 8.09 8.26 8.12
N ASP A 118 7.68 8.16 6.87
CA ASP A 118 7.71 9.28 5.92
C ASP A 118 6.76 10.43 6.34
N MET A 119 5.62 10.11 6.95
CA MET A 119 4.71 11.10 7.51
C MET A 119 5.34 11.92 8.65
N ILE A 120 6.26 11.35 9.43
CA ILE A 120 7.03 12.10 10.44
C ILE A 120 7.93 13.13 9.73
N ALA A 121 8.58 12.74 8.63
CA ALA A 121 9.37 13.66 7.82
C ALA A 121 8.50 14.78 7.20
N LEU A 122 7.29 14.44 6.75
CA LEU A 122 6.36 15.42 6.18
C LEU A 122 5.90 16.49 7.18
N LEU A 123 5.73 16.12 8.46
CA LEU A 123 5.42 17.09 9.52
C LEU A 123 6.50 18.17 9.66
N VAL A 124 7.78 17.78 9.51
CA VAL A 124 8.91 18.73 9.53
C VAL A 124 8.85 19.68 8.34
N THR A 125 8.39 19.20 7.18
CA THR A 125 8.24 20.02 5.97
C THR A 125 6.91 20.79 5.88
N PHE A 126 6.04 20.71 6.89
CA PHE A 126 4.73 21.38 6.96
C PHE A 126 3.79 21.13 5.75
N SER A 127 3.93 20.01 5.05
CA SER A 127 3.11 19.69 3.88
C SER A 127 1.84 18.92 4.26
N ILE A 128 0.76 19.66 4.60
CA ILE A 128 -0.53 19.07 5.00
C ILE A 128 -1.14 18.24 3.85
N TRP A 129 -0.99 18.68 2.60
CA TRP A 129 -1.49 17.96 1.43
C TRP A 129 -0.78 16.63 1.23
N ALA A 130 0.56 16.62 1.25
CA ALA A 130 1.32 15.38 1.14
C ALA A 130 1.00 14.43 2.30
N PHE A 131 0.86 14.94 3.52
CA PHE A 131 0.47 14.15 4.68
C PHE A 131 -0.89 13.47 4.48
N ALA A 132 -1.90 14.18 3.98
CA ALA A 132 -3.22 13.62 3.70
C ALA A 132 -3.15 12.52 2.62
N VAL A 133 -2.37 12.73 1.56
CA VAL A 133 -2.15 11.72 0.52
C VAL A 133 -1.49 10.46 1.11
N HIS A 134 -0.49 10.60 1.99
CA HIS A 134 0.15 9.46 2.66
C HIS A 134 -0.81 8.72 3.60
N ALA A 135 -1.66 9.46 4.32
CA ALA A 135 -2.68 8.87 5.18
C ALA A 135 -3.68 8.01 4.38
N VAL A 136 -4.07 8.44 3.17
CA VAL A 136 -4.92 7.64 2.27
C VAL A 136 -4.23 6.33 1.89
N PHE A 137 -2.93 6.37 1.56
CA PHE A 137 -2.16 5.16 1.25
C PHE A 137 -2.10 4.19 2.43
N ILE A 138 -1.77 4.68 3.62
CA ILE A 138 -1.75 3.87 4.85
C ILE A 138 -3.13 3.26 5.11
N PHE A 139 -4.19 4.04 4.98
CA PHE A 139 -5.55 3.55 5.19
C PHE A 139 -5.91 2.43 4.21
N LYS A 140 -5.56 2.58 2.93
CA LYS A 140 -5.77 1.54 1.92
C LYS A 140 -4.98 0.28 2.20
N TRP A 141 -3.73 0.40 2.63
CA TRP A 141 -2.94 -0.76 3.01
C TRP A 141 -3.42 -1.44 4.29
N PHE A 142 -3.98 -0.68 5.23
CA PHE A 142 -4.65 -1.22 6.39
C PHE A 142 -5.90 -2.03 6.02
N GLN A 143 -6.71 -1.55 5.06
CA GLN A 143 -7.84 -2.31 4.51
C GLN A 143 -7.37 -3.62 3.88
N GLY A 144 -6.36 -3.59 3.01
CA GLY A 144 -5.81 -4.79 2.38
C GLY A 144 -5.23 -5.79 3.40
N TYR A 145 -4.57 -5.29 4.45
CA TYR A 145 -4.09 -6.12 5.55
C TYR A 145 -5.23 -6.83 6.29
N LYS A 146 -6.32 -6.11 6.59
CA LYS A 146 -7.50 -6.65 7.28
C LYS A 146 -8.22 -7.69 6.41
N LEU A 147 -8.43 -7.41 5.12
CA LEU A 147 -9.07 -8.34 4.20
C LEU A 147 -8.31 -9.66 4.09
N LEU A 148 -6.97 -9.60 4.01
CA LEU A 148 -6.17 -10.81 4.05
C LEU A 148 -6.26 -11.50 5.39
N LYS A 149 -6.36 -10.77 6.51
CA LYS A 149 -6.60 -11.31 7.86
C LYS A 149 -7.85 -12.18 7.86
N ASP A 150 -8.97 -11.57 7.49
CA ASP A 150 -10.29 -12.17 7.47
C ASP A 150 -10.34 -13.38 6.53
N LEU A 151 -9.66 -13.32 5.37
CA LEU A 151 -9.57 -14.45 4.42
C LEU A 151 -8.94 -15.71 5.03
N ARG A 152 -7.87 -15.57 5.83
CA ARG A 152 -7.23 -16.74 6.47
C ARG A 152 -8.03 -17.27 7.64
N GLU A 153 -8.68 -16.38 8.40
CA GLU A 153 -9.56 -16.80 9.49
C GLU A 153 -10.75 -17.60 8.94
N ALA A 154 -11.35 -17.15 7.83
CA ALA A 154 -12.37 -17.91 7.11
C ALA A 154 -11.87 -19.25 6.54
N GLN A 155 -10.59 -19.34 6.14
CA GLN A 155 -10.00 -20.61 5.73
C GLN A 155 -9.80 -21.58 6.91
N MET A 156 -9.32 -21.08 8.06
CA MET A 156 -9.07 -21.92 9.24
C MET A 156 -10.36 -22.46 9.87
N GLN A 157 -11.48 -21.74 9.77
CA GLN A 157 -12.78 -22.18 10.28
C GLN A 157 -13.49 -23.24 9.42
N ALA A 158 -12.98 -23.51 8.21
CA ALA A 158 -13.54 -24.49 7.28
C ALA A 158 -12.86 -25.87 7.36
N PHE A 159 -11.91 -26.06 8.29
CA PHE A 159 -11.28 -27.33 8.63
C PHE A 159 -11.74 -27.79 10.01
#